data_AF-A0A9W7GCV9-F1
#
_entry.id   AF-A0A9W7GCV9-F1
#
_cell.length_a   1.000
_cell.length_b   1.000
_cell.length_c   1.000
_cell.angle_alpha   90.00
_cell.angle_beta   90.00
_cell.angle_gamma   90.00
#
_symmetry.space_group_name_H-M   'P 1'
#
loop_
_entity.id
_entity.type
_entity.pdbx_description
1 polymer ?
#
loop_
_entity_poly.entity_id
_entity_poly.type
_entity_poly.pdbx_seq_one_letter_code
_entity_poly.pdbx_strand_id
1 'polypeptide(L)'
;MKSIFVLSLLFLSTFAAASRPAAFVQSHAATTISKMKEVDVEMMAVERVGNIGRGGALITKEQFVMADLAVNLLYGIQMLLIPTKIVTDHFNADSNKFMNFWIRGGSVGFFAIAYVLHKSTDIDLKYKLALGTAVATGVLYPWNAKLNTGLSLPVKYPMHYVPEAVFILLTIAGIASGME
;
A
#
# COMPACT_ATOMS: atom_id res chain seq x y z
N MET A 1 -19.37 -5.02 -12.09
CA MET A 1 -18.86 -3.63 -12.23
C MET A 1 -19.16 -2.72 -11.04
N LYS A 2 -20.21 -2.94 -10.24
CA LYS A 2 -20.54 -2.05 -9.09
C LYS A 2 -19.73 -2.32 -7.80
N SER A 3 -19.00 -3.43 -7.71
CA SER A 3 -18.22 -3.82 -6.52
C SER A 3 -16.78 -3.29 -6.46
N ILE A 4 -16.26 -2.72 -7.56
CA ILE A 4 -14.85 -2.29 -7.68
C ILE A 4 -14.65 -0.84 -7.23
N PHE A 5 -15.69 0.01 -7.27
CA PHE A 5 -15.63 1.39 -6.79
C PHE A 5 -15.54 1.51 -5.26
N VAL A 6 -15.89 0.44 -4.52
CA VAL A 6 -15.87 0.43 -3.05
C VAL A 6 -14.45 0.21 -2.51
N LEU A 7 -13.59 -0.51 -3.22
CA LEU A 7 -12.19 -0.75 -2.78
C LEU A 7 -11.27 0.45 -3.01
N SER A 8 -11.51 1.26 -4.04
CA SER A 8 -10.75 2.50 -4.27
C SER A 8 -11.10 3.62 -3.29
N LEU A 9 -12.32 3.64 -2.73
CA LEU A 9 -12.69 4.54 -1.64
C LEU A 9 -12.16 4.12 -0.26
N LEU A 10 -11.87 2.83 -0.06
CA LEU A 10 -11.31 2.32 1.20
C LEU A 10 -9.83 2.72 1.41
N PHE A 11 -9.09 3.02 0.36
CA PHE A 11 -7.72 3.55 0.47
C PHE A 11 -7.67 5.00 0.95
N LEU A 12 -8.76 5.77 0.77
CA LEU A 12 -8.84 7.17 1.21
C LEU A 12 -9.42 7.30 2.63
N SER A 13 -10.17 6.31 3.12
CA SER A 13 -10.86 6.39 4.43
C SER A 13 -10.05 5.85 5.61
N THR A 14 -8.99 5.07 5.39
CA THR A 14 -8.12 4.57 6.48
C THR A 14 -7.29 5.66 7.17
N PHE A 15 -7.24 6.88 6.64
CA PHE A 15 -6.61 8.02 7.31
C PHE A 15 -7.50 8.70 8.35
N ALA A 16 -8.80 8.39 8.43
CA ALA A 16 -9.76 9.16 9.25
C ALA A 16 -10.26 8.45 10.53
N ALA A 17 -9.94 7.18 10.75
CA ALA A 17 -10.67 6.35 11.75
C ALA A 17 -9.91 6.03 13.05
N ALA A 18 -8.70 6.55 13.27
CA ALA A 18 -7.94 6.30 14.49
C ALA A 18 -8.04 7.47 15.48
N SER A 19 -9.13 7.54 16.27
CA SER A 19 -9.18 8.09 17.64
C SER A 19 -10.60 8.54 18.05
N ARG A 20 -11.32 7.70 18.81
CA ARG A 20 -12.41 8.20 19.69
C ARG A 20 -12.48 7.37 20.98
N PRO A 21 -12.15 7.94 22.15
CA PRO A 21 -12.58 7.42 23.43
C PRO A 21 -14.01 7.87 23.77
N ALA A 22 -14.67 7.07 24.61
CA ALA A 22 -16.09 7.16 24.98
C ALA A 22 -16.47 8.45 25.71
N ALA A 23 -17.73 8.87 25.50
CA ALA A 23 -18.33 10.09 26.03
C ALA A 23 -18.82 9.91 27.47
N PHE A 24 -18.32 10.74 28.40
CA PHE A 24 -19.08 11.25 29.56
C PHE A 24 -18.33 12.44 30.19
N VAL A 25 -19.08 13.47 30.61
CA VAL A 25 -18.69 14.75 31.23
C VAL A 25 -18.30 15.89 30.26
N GLN A 26 -19.29 16.69 29.86
CA GLN A 26 -19.21 17.81 28.90
C GLN A 26 -19.98 19.00 29.49
N SER A 27 -19.41 20.21 29.63
CA SER A 27 -19.70 21.23 28.61
C SER A 27 -18.69 22.40 28.56
N HIS A 28 -17.87 22.64 29.58
CA HIS A 28 -16.88 23.75 29.55
C HIS A 28 -15.49 23.32 29.06
N ALA A 29 -15.01 22.13 29.45
CA ALA A 29 -13.73 21.61 28.96
C ALA A 29 -13.79 21.26 27.45
N ALA A 30 -14.96 20.85 26.94
CA ALA A 30 -15.12 20.43 25.56
C ALA A 30 -14.95 21.57 24.56
N THR A 31 -15.37 22.78 24.90
CA THR A 31 -15.25 23.96 24.00
C THR A 31 -13.79 24.40 23.89
N THR A 32 -13.05 24.42 25.00
CA THR A 32 -11.62 24.76 25.01
C THR A 32 -10.79 23.68 24.32
N ILE A 33 -11.08 22.40 24.58
CA ILE A 33 -10.42 21.26 23.91
C ILE A 33 -10.76 21.24 22.41
N SER A 34 -11.99 21.59 22.01
CA SER A 34 -12.36 21.69 20.59
C SER A 34 -11.57 22.78 19.89
N LYS A 35 -11.46 23.96 20.50
CA LYS A 35 -10.67 25.07 19.94
C LYS A 35 -9.18 24.75 19.88
N MET A 36 -8.63 24.08 20.89
CA MET A 36 -7.23 23.62 20.87
C MET A 36 -7.02 22.58 19.77
N LYS A 37 -7.93 21.61 19.61
CA LYS A 37 -7.85 20.62 18.52
C LYS A 37 -7.96 21.26 17.13
N GLU A 38 -8.81 22.25 16.95
CA GLU A 38 -8.93 22.98 15.67
C GLU A 38 -7.65 23.75 15.35
N VAL A 39 -7.08 24.45 16.32
CA VAL A 39 -5.80 25.18 16.17
C VAL A 39 -4.64 24.23 15.89
N ASP A 40 -4.59 23.07 16.56
CA ASP A 40 -3.56 22.06 16.31
C ASP A 40 -3.70 21.43 14.91
N VAL A 41 -4.92 21.18 14.44
CA VAL A 41 -5.18 20.66 13.09
C VAL A 41 -4.79 21.68 12.01
N GLU A 42 -5.12 22.95 12.21
CA GLU A 42 -4.76 24.02 11.29
C GLU A 42 -3.25 24.25 11.27
N MET A 43 -2.59 24.26 12.43
CA MET A 43 -1.14 24.39 12.53
C MET A 43 -0.40 23.19 11.91
N MET A 44 -0.88 21.96 12.11
CA MET A 44 -0.34 20.76 11.43
C MET A 44 -0.55 20.83 9.91
N ALA A 45 -1.66 21.37 9.43
CA ALA A 45 -1.90 21.56 8.01
C ALA A 45 -0.96 22.62 7.42
N VAL A 46 -0.74 23.73 8.12
CA VAL A 46 0.17 24.82 7.71
C VAL A 46 1.63 24.34 7.73
N GLU A 47 2.03 23.54 8.72
CA GLU A 47 3.38 22.96 8.78
C GLU A 47 3.60 21.94 7.66
N ARG A 48 2.63 21.08 7.37
CA ARG A 48 2.69 20.16 6.21
C ARG A 48 2.77 20.91 4.89
N VAL A 49 1.96 21.95 4.69
CA VAL A 49 1.99 22.78 3.47
C VAL A 49 3.31 23.55 3.37
N GLY A 50 3.82 24.06 4.50
CA GLY A 50 5.10 24.75 4.59
C GLY A 50 6.30 23.86 4.31
N ASN A 51 6.27 22.60 4.75
CA ASN A 51 7.31 21.61 4.46
C ASN A 51 7.29 21.18 2.99
N ILE A 52 6.11 21.00 2.38
CA ILE A 52 5.98 20.71 0.94
C ILE A 52 6.56 21.86 0.09
N GLY A 53 6.33 23.11 0.50
CA GLY A 53 6.90 24.30 -0.18
C GLY A 53 8.42 24.48 -0.02
N ARG A 54 9.07 23.70 0.87
CA ARG A 54 10.50 23.78 1.19
C ARG A 54 11.29 22.52 0.80
N GLY A 55 10.68 21.60 0.04
CA GLY A 55 11.32 20.35 -0.39
C GLY A 55 11.20 19.19 0.60
N GLY A 56 10.33 19.29 1.61
CA GLY A 56 9.99 18.18 2.50
C GLY A 56 9.17 17.10 1.78
N ALA A 57 9.39 15.84 2.16
CA ALA A 57 8.74 14.69 1.53
C ALA A 57 7.21 14.80 1.58
N LEU A 58 6.54 14.51 0.45
CA LEU A 58 5.07 14.46 0.34
C LEU A 58 4.44 13.33 1.19
N ILE A 59 5.25 12.34 1.57
CA ILE A 59 4.88 11.15 2.32
C ILE A 59 6.04 10.77 3.25
N THR A 60 5.76 10.46 4.51
CA THR A 60 6.81 10.03 5.47
C THR A 60 7.19 8.57 5.25
N LYS A 61 8.34 8.14 5.78
CA LYS A 61 8.76 6.73 5.75
C LYS A 61 7.71 5.80 6.37
N GLU A 62 7.07 6.18 7.47
CA GLU A 62 6.03 5.38 8.12
C GLU A 62 4.82 5.20 7.24
N GLN A 63 4.37 6.28 6.58
CA GLN A 63 3.23 6.22 5.67
C GLN A 63 3.52 5.31 4.47
N PHE A 64 4.73 5.39 3.91
CA PHE A 64 5.16 4.50 2.84
C PHE A 64 5.21 3.03 3.31
N VAL A 65 5.83 2.75 4.46
CA VAL A 65 5.89 1.39 5.03
C VAL A 65 4.50 0.81 5.28
N MET A 66 3.56 1.62 5.78
CA MET A 66 2.17 1.17 5.98
C MET A 66 1.46 0.89 4.66
N ALA A 67 1.73 1.66 3.61
CA ALA A 67 1.19 1.38 2.28
C ALA A 67 1.74 0.06 1.71
N ASP A 68 3.04 -0.17 1.80
CA ASP A 68 3.67 -1.42 1.33
C ASP A 68 3.20 -2.63 2.16
N LEU A 69 3.07 -2.50 3.48
CA LEU A 69 2.48 -3.52 4.35
C LEU A 69 1.07 -3.92 3.87
N ALA A 70 0.21 -2.93 3.60
CA ALA A 70 -1.15 -3.19 3.14
C ALA A 70 -1.16 -3.92 1.78
N VAL A 71 -0.29 -3.52 0.86
CA VAL A 71 -0.14 -4.15 -0.46
C VAL A 71 0.32 -5.61 -0.31
N ASN A 72 1.32 -5.87 0.53
CA ASN A 72 1.80 -7.23 0.79
C ASN A 72 0.71 -8.11 1.39
N LEU A 73 -0.05 -7.62 2.36
CA LEU A 73 -1.18 -8.36 2.94
C LEU A 73 -2.27 -8.64 1.91
N LEU A 74 -2.68 -7.64 1.13
CA LEU A 74 -3.73 -7.81 0.12
C LEU A 74 -3.33 -8.81 -0.96
N TYR A 75 -2.14 -8.70 -1.53
CA TYR A 75 -1.66 -9.67 -2.51
C TYR A 75 -1.43 -11.06 -1.89
N GLY A 76 -0.89 -11.14 -0.68
CA GLY A 76 -0.73 -12.41 0.04
C GLY A 76 -2.07 -13.13 0.24
N ILE A 77 -3.11 -12.41 0.66
CA ILE A 77 -4.48 -12.95 0.81
C ILE A 77 -5.03 -13.40 -0.54
N GLN A 78 -4.88 -12.59 -1.60
CA GLN A 78 -5.39 -12.95 -2.92
C GLN A 78 -4.69 -14.19 -3.47
N MET A 79 -3.37 -14.27 -3.35
CA MET A 79 -2.59 -15.44 -3.75
C MET A 79 -2.99 -16.70 -2.97
N LEU A 80 -3.26 -16.57 -1.67
CA LEU A 80 -3.68 -17.69 -0.83
C LEU A 80 -5.09 -18.17 -1.17
N LEU A 81 -6.06 -17.26 -1.28
CA LEU A 81 -7.49 -17.62 -1.35
C LEU A 81 -8.00 -17.77 -2.79
N ILE A 82 -7.53 -16.94 -3.71
CA ILE A 82 -8.02 -16.84 -5.09
C ILE A 82 -6.90 -16.88 -6.14
N PRO A 83 -5.97 -17.87 -6.08
CA PRO A 83 -4.79 -17.94 -6.96
C PRO A 83 -5.14 -17.98 -8.46
N THR A 84 -6.25 -18.61 -8.83
CA THR A 84 -6.71 -18.67 -10.22
C THR A 84 -6.89 -17.27 -10.80
N LYS A 85 -7.41 -16.32 -10.00
CA LYS A 85 -7.73 -14.97 -10.45
C LYS A 85 -6.47 -14.14 -10.72
N ILE A 86 -5.38 -14.40 -10.01
CA ILE A 86 -4.08 -13.77 -10.26
C ILE A 86 -3.61 -14.01 -11.71
N VAL A 87 -3.97 -15.14 -12.30
CA VAL A 87 -3.61 -15.46 -13.69
C VAL A 87 -4.69 -14.96 -14.64
N THR A 88 -5.93 -15.41 -14.46
CA THR A 88 -6.99 -15.22 -15.46
C THR A 88 -7.45 -13.77 -15.62
N ASP A 89 -7.24 -12.95 -14.58
CA ASP A 89 -7.60 -11.53 -14.63
C ASP A 89 -6.48 -10.71 -15.29
N HIS A 90 -5.21 -11.14 -15.21
CA HIS A 90 -4.04 -10.37 -15.68
C HIS A 90 -3.41 -10.88 -16.98
N PHE A 91 -3.73 -12.11 -17.39
CA PHE A 91 -3.21 -12.73 -18.60
C PHE A 91 -4.33 -13.36 -19.44
N ASN A 92 -4.17 -13.38 -20.77
CA ASN A 92 -4.96 -14.17 -21.69
C ASN A 92 -4.45 -15.62 -21.70
N ALA A 93 -4.51 -16.25 -20.52
CA ALA A 93 -4.07 -17.61 -20.28
C ALA A 93 -4.96 -18.27 -19.22
N ASP A 94 -5.12 -19.59 -19.34
CA ASP A 94 -5.81 -20.38 -18.32
C ASP A 94 -4.90 -20.65 -17.12
N SER A 95 -5.51 -20.76 -15.94
CA SER A 95 -4.79 -21.28 -14.77
C SER A 95 -4.91 -22.79 -14.65
N ASN A 96 -3.82 -23.44 -14.27
CA ASN A 96 -3.78 -24.87 -14.00
C ASN A 96 -3.45 -25.16 -12.52
N LYS A 97 -3.61 -26.42 -12.09
CA LYS A 97 -3.41 -26.83 -10.69
C LYS A 97 -1.99 -26.56 -10.18
N PHE A 98 -0.99 -26.75 -11.02
CA PHE A 98 0.42 -26.55 -10.66
C PHE A 98 0.72 -25.07 -10.43
N MET A 99 0.25 -24.20 -11.32
CA MET A 99 0.39 -22.75 -11.19
C MET A 99 -0.34 -22.24 -9.95
N ASN A 100 -1.57 -22.71 -9.70
CA ASN A 100 -2.30 -22.38 -8.48
C ASN A 100 -1.58 -22.83 -7.20
N PHE A 101 -0.92 -23.99 -7.20
CA PHE A 101 -0.11 -24.46 -6.08
C PHE A 101 1.04 -23.48 -5.78
N TRP A 102 1.80 -23.09 -6.80
CA TRP A 102 2.91 -22.15 -6.63
C TRP A 102 2.47 -20.75 -6.22
N ILE A 103 1.37 -20.24 -6.79
CA ILE A 103 0.82 -18.93 -6.40
C ILE A 103 0.39 -18.96 -4.92
N ARG A 104 -0.31 -20.01 -4.47
CA ARG A 104 -0.64 -20.17 -3.05
C ARG A 104 0.61 -20.23 -2.18
N GLY A 105 1.62 -20.99 -2.58
CA GLY A 105 2.91 -21.05 -1.87
C GLY A 105 3.59 -19.68 -1.79
N GLY A 106 3.52 -18.87 -2.86
CA GLY A 106 4.05 -17.52 -2.91
C GLY A 106 3.48 -16.59 -1.84
N SER A 107 2.23 -16.80 -1.39
CA SER A 107 1.63 -16.01 -0.31
C SER A 107 2.44 -15.99 0.99
N VAL A 108 3.21 -17.05 1.27
CA VAL A 108 4.07 -17.14 2.46
C VAL A 108 5.12 -16.02 2.47
N GLY A 109 5.72 -15.71 1.32
CA GLY A 109 6.72 -14.63 1.22
C GLY A 109 6.11 -13.26 1.49
N PHE A 110 4.93 -12.99 0.90
CA PHE A 110 4.17 -11.76 1.15
C PHE A 110 3.78 -11.60 2.62
N PHE A 111 3.32 -12.69 3.27
CA PHE A 111 3.00 -12.65 4.70
C PHE A 111 4.23 -12.52 5.59
N ALA A 112 5.38 -13.10 5.21
CA ALA A 112 6.62 -12.95 5.95
C ALA A 112 7.10 -11.48 5.91
N ILE A 113 7.07 -10.84 4.75
CA ILE A 113 7.40 -9.41 4.60
C ILE A 113 6.44 -8.58 5.44
N ALA A 114 5.13 -8.79 5.30
CA ALA A 114 4.12 -8.09 6.08
C ALA A 114 4.31 -8.25 7.60
N TYR A 115 4.65 -9.46 8.05
CA TYR A 115 4.96 -9.73 9.45
C TYR A 115 6.16 -8.91 9.94
N VAL A 116 7.26 -8.88 9.18
CA VAL A 116 8.46 -8.12 9.54
C VAL A 116 8.17 -6.61 9.56
N LEU A 117 7.47 -6.09 8.56
CA LEU A 117 7.07 -4.68 8.50
C LEU A 117 6.15 -4.30 9.68
N HIS A 118 5.26 -5.21 10.09
CA HIS A 118 4.38 -4.97 11.23
C HIS A 118 5.11 -5.07 12.58
N LYS A 119 6.00 -6.06 12.76
CA LYS A 119 6.62 -6.36 14.07
C LYS A 119 7.90 -5.58 14.34
N SER A 120 8.65 -5.19 13.33
CA SER A 120 9.86 -4.39 13.54
C SER A 120 9.53 -3.02 14.12
N THR A 121 10.37 -2.55 15.04
CA THR A 121 10.35 -1.20 15.60
C THR A 121 11.37 -0.26 14.94
N ASP A 122 12.31 -0.80 14.16
CA ASP A 122 13.31 -0.02 13.43
C ASP A 122 12.71 0.50 12.11
N ILE A 123 12.49 1.82 12.04
CA ILE A 123 11.89 2.45 10.85
C ILE A 123 12.80 2.38 9.62
N ASP A 124 14.12 2.51 9.78
CA ASP A 124 15.04 2.50 8.63
C ASP A 124 15.14 1.09 8.03
N LEU A 125 15.13 0.05 8.88
CA LEU A 125 15.03 -1.33 8.41
C LEU A 125 13.72 -1.57 7.66
N LYS A 126 12.59 -1.13 8.22
CA LYS A 126 11.27 -1.29 7.58
C LYS A 126 11.20 -0.58 6.25
N TYR A 127 11.68 0.66 6.21
CA TYR A 127 11.72 1.48 5.00
C TYR A 127 12.55 0.80 3.91
N LYS A 128 13.79 0.39 4.21
CA LYS A 128 14.67 -0.28 3.25
C LYS A 128 14.07 -1.59 2.75
N LEU A 129 13.47 -2.38 3.66
CA LEU A 129 12.79 -3.61 3.28
C LEU A 129 11.60 -3.32 2.36
N ALA A 130 10.71 -2.40 2.75
CA ALA A 130 9.52 -2.02 1.98
C ALA A 130 9.87 -1.48 0.58
N LEU A 131 10.86 -0.59 0.48
CA LEU A 131 11.32 -0.06 -0.81
C LEU A 131 11.93 -1.17 -1.66
N GLY A 132 12.80 -2.00 -1.06
CA GLY A 132 13.40 -3.14 -1.73
C GLY A 132 12.36 -4.12 -2.26
N THR A 133 11.33 -4.43 -1.47
CA THR A 133 10.26 -5.36 -1.85
C THR A 133 9.32 -4.76 -2.88
N ALA A 134 8.99 -3.47 -2.80
CA ALA A 134 8.19 -2.79 -3.81
C ALA A 134 8.88 -2.81 -5.19
N VAL A 135 10.17 -2.46 -5.24
CA VAL A 135 10.97 -2.48 -6.48
C VAL A 135 11.13 -3.90 -7.00
N ALA A 136 11.54 -4.85 -6.15
CA ALA A 136 11.76 -6.23 -6.56
C ALA A 136 10.47 -6.88 -7.08
N THR A 137 9.34 -6.65 -6.40
CA THR A 137 8.04 -7.20 -6.83
C THR A 137 7.60 -6.55 -8.14
N GLY A 138 7.72 -5.23 -8.28
CA GLY A 138 7.43 -4.52 -9.52
C GLY A 138 8.20 -5.09 -10.71
N VAL A 139 9.53 -5.21 -10.55
CA VAL A 139 10.42 -5.74 -11.59
C VAL A 139 10.08 -7.18 -11.92
N LEU A 140 10.03 -8.07 -10.91
CA LEU A 140 9.89 -9.52 -11.15
C LEU A 140 8.50 -9.92 -11.66
N TYR A 141 7.46 -9.18 -11.30
CA TYR A 141 6.07 -9.49 -11.64
C TYR A 141 5.49 -8.57 -12.72
N PRO A 142 4.75 -7.49 -12.41
CA PRO A 142 3.96 -6.80 -13.42
C PRO A 142 4.80 -6.16 -14.52
N TRP A 143 6.00 -5.66 -14.22
CA TRP A 143 6.83 -4.98 -15.21
C TRP A 143 7.59 -5.97 -16.11
N ASN A 144 8.12 -7.07 -15.57
CA ASN A 144 8.73 -8.13 -16.39
C ASN A 144 7.71 -8.71 -17.40
N ALA A 145 6.46 -8.90 -16.97
CA ALA A 145 5.39 -9.35 -17.86
C ALA A 145 5.15 -8.42 -19.07
N LYS A 146 5.36 -7.11 -18.90
CA LYS A 146 5.25 -6.10 -19.97
C LYS A 146 6.53 -5.94 -20.79
N LEU A 147 7.68 -5.88 -20.11
CA LEU A 147 8.98 -5.62 -20.73
C LEU A 147 9.55 -6.86 -21.44
N ASN A 148 8.94 -8.03 -21.25
CA ASN A 148 9.29 -9.26 -21.95
C ASN A 148 10.79 -9.59 -21.81
N THR A 149 11.35 -9.46 -20.59
CA THR A 149 12.77 -9.71 -20.31
C THR A 149 13.13 -11.20 -20.25
N GLY A 150 12.58 -11.99 -21.16
CA GLY A 150 12.77 -13.44 -21.29
C GLY A 150 11.48 -14.26 -21.20
N LEU A 151 10.33 -13.63 -20.89
CA LEU A 151 9.02 -14.29 -20.80
C LEU A 151 7.97 -13.48 -21.57
N SER A 152 7.59 -13.95 -22.75
CA SER A 152 6.55 -13.30 -23.56
C SER A 152 5.17 -13.70 -23.06
N LEU A 153 4.73 -13.06 -21.98
CA LEU A 153 3.45 -13.36 -21.34
C LEU A 153 2.30 -12.61 -22.05
N PRO A 154 1.16 -13.27 -22.29
CA PRO A 154 0.03 -12.67 -22.97
C PRO A 154 -0.76 -11.77 -22.01
N VAL A 155 -0.21 -10.60 -21.69
CA VAL A 155 -0.81 -9.65 -20.74
C VAL A 155 -2.22 -9.22 -21.17
N LYS A 156 -3.13 -9.09 -20.20
CA LYS A 156 -4.54 -8.71 -20.40
C LYS A 156 -4.84 -7.34 -19.80
N TYR A 157 -5.12 -6.38 -20.67
CA TYR A 157 -5.56 -5.04 -20.28
C TYR A 157 -7.10 -4.93 -20.29
N PRO A 158 -7.72 -4.08 -19.44
CA PRO A 158 -7.08 -3.09 -18.56
C PRO A 158 -6.63 -3.64 -17.20
N MET A 159 -6.95 -4.89 -16.85
CA MET A 159 -6.69 -5.42 -15.50
C MET A 159 -5.21 -5.44 -15.12
N HIS A 160 -4.31 -5.68 -16.07
CA HIS A 160 -2.87 -5.63 -15.80
C HIS A 160 -2.31 -4.23 -15.50
N TYR A 161 -3.04 -3.15 -15.82
CA TYR A 161 -2.63 -1.80 -15.40
C TYR A 161 -2.65 -1.63 -13.88
N VAL A 162 -3.49 -2.38 -13.17
CA VAL A 162 -3.64 -2.26 -11.72
C VAL A 162 -2.34 -2.60 -10.99
N PRO A 163 -1.76 -3.82 -11.13
CA PRO A 163 -0.51 -4.14 -10.48
C PRO A 163 0.66 -3.28 -11.00
N GLU A 164 0.69 -2.93 -12.30
CA GLU A 164 1.70 -2.01 -12.85
C GLU A 164 1.69 -0.66 -12.12
N ALA A 165 0.53 -0.02 -12.04
CA ALA A 165 0.38 1.30 -11.44
C ALA A 165 0.65 1.26 -9.93
N VAL A 166 0.16 0.23 -9.22
CA VAL A 166 0.39 0.08 -7.77
C VAL A 166 1.88 0.05 -7.47
N PHE A 167 2.66 -0.79 -8.16
CA PHE A 167 4.09 -0.90 -7.88
C PHE A 167 4.90 0.30 -8.38
N ILE A 168 4.45 0.99 -9.44
CA ILE A 168 5.09 2.25 -9.89
C ILE A 168 4.89 3.32 -8.81
N LEU A 169 3.65 3.50 -8.35
CA LEU A 169 3.32 4.51 -7.34
C LEU A 169 4.00 4.21 -6.00
N LEU A 170 4.04 2.94 -5.57
CA LEU A 170 4.78 2.54 -4.37
C LEU A 170 6.27 2.84 -4.50
N THR A 171 6.88 2.53 -5.64
CA THR A 171 8.31 2.80 -5.86
C THR A 171 8.61 4.29 -5.80
N ILE A 172 7.81 5.11 -6.49
CA ILE A 172 7.95 6.57 -6.46
C ILE A 172 7.74 7.11 -5.04
N ALA A 173 6.72 6.63 -4.32
CA ALA A 173 6.46 7.03 -2.94
C ALA A 173 7.59 6.63 -1.98
N GLY A 174 8.18 5.45 -2.17
CA GLY A 174 9.32 4.98 -1.39
C GLY A 174 10.59 5.80 -1.65
N ILE A 175 10.84 6.20 -2.90
CA ILE A 175 11.95 7.11 -3.21
C ILE A 175 11.68 8.49 -2.58
N ALA A 176 10.47 9.03 -2.76
CA ALA A 176 10.11 10.36 -2.24
C ALA A 176 10.16 10.44 -0.71
N SER A 177 9.75 9.38 0.01
CA SER A 177 9.87 9.31 1.48
C SER A 177 11.30 9.17 1.98
N GLY A 178 12.23 8.73 1.14
CA GLY A 178 13.65 8.68 1.49
C GLY A 178 14.38 10.02 1.40
N MET A 179 13.71 11.05 0.86
CA MET A 179 14.23 12.41 0.71
C MET A 179 13.81 13.33 1.86
N GLU A 180 13.16 12.78 2.88
CA GLU A 180 12.83 13.44 4.16
C GLU A 180 14.09 13.77 4.99
#